data_AF-A0A0F8DN03-F1
#
_entry.id   AF-A0A0F8DN03-F1
#
_cell.length_a   1.000
_cell.length_b   1.000
_cell.length_c   1.000
_cell.angle_alpha   90.00
_cell.angle_beta   90.00
_cell.angle_gamma   90.00
#
_symmetry.space_group_name_H-M   'P 1'
#
loop_
_entity.id
_entity.type
_entity.pdbx_description
1 polymer ?
#
loop_
_entity_poly.entity_id
_entity_poly.type
_entity_poly.pdbx_seq_one_letter_code
_entity_poly.pdbx_strand_id
1 'polypeptide(L)'
;MDPKEAEKTLAGTLAADKNEILFSQFGINYNNEPAIFKKGSVVFRDYELVEPGSHDVAAEVEKAAEPTVESKTQTEKDRKKRAKARIAVEHMDIIKDDFWDRRPWLLSNKPER
;
A
#
# COMPACT_ATOMS: atom_id res chain seq x y z
N MET A 1 12.99 -30.81 13.51
CA MET A 1 13.19 -30.78 12.05
C MET A 1 14.44 -29.96 11.78
N ASP A 2 15.35 -30.47 10.96
CA ASP A 2 16.54 -29.72 10.51
C ASP A 2 16.16 -28.74 9.37
N PRO A 3 16.87 -27.61 9.13
CA PRO A 3 16.50 -26.65 8.09
C PRO A 3 16.36 -27.25 6.69
N LYS A 4 17.21 -28.22 6.30
CA LYS A 4 17.13 -28.87 4.99
C LYS A 4 15.87 -29.73 4.84
N GLU A 5 15.47 -30.36 5.94
CA GLU A 5 14.29 -31.22 6.00
C GLU A 5 13.00 -30.39 5.93
N ALA A 6 12.97 -29.24 6.60
CA ALA A 6 11.87 -28.28 6.53
C ALA A 6 11.70 -27.72 5.10
N GLU A 7 12.80 -27.33 4.44
CA GLU A 7 12.77 -26.87 3.05
C GLU A 7 12.19 -27.94 2.11
N LYS A 8 12.68 -29.18 2.21
CA LYS A 8 12.18 -30.30 1.40
C LYS A 8 10.69 -30.56 1.61
N THR A 9 10.20 -30.37 2.83
CA THR A 9 8.78 -30.56 3.18
C THR A 9 7.92 -29.44 2.62
N LEU A 10 8.44 -28.21 2.56
CA LEU A 10 7.74 -27.07 1.99
C LEU A 10 7.85 -26.99 0.46
N ALA A 11 8.86 -27.65 -0.13
CA ALA A 11 9.06 -27.66 -1.57
C ALA A 11 7.87 -28.28 -2.31
N GLY A 12 7.36 -27.58 -3.32
CA GLY A 12 6.21 -28.03 -4.13
C GLY A 12 4.83 -27.79 -3.51
N THR A 13 4.75 -27.35 -2.25
CA THR A 13 3.47 -27.04 -1.59
C THR A 13 2.84 -25.75 -2.11
N LEU A 14 1.52 -25.70 -2.15
CA LEU A 14 0.74 -24.49 -2.45
C LEU A 14 0.52 -23.63 -1.20
N ALA A 15 -0.12 -22.47 -1.36
CA ALA A 15 -0.40 -21.58 -0.24
C ALA A 15 -1.38 -22.19 0.78
N ALA A 16 -2.37 -22.95 0.30
CA ALA A 16 -3.34 -23.64 1.16
C ALA A 16 -2.65 -24.70 2.03
N ASP A 17 -1.79 -25.53 1.44
CA ASP A 17 -1.04 -26.56 2.15
C ASP A 17 -0.16 -25.97 3.26
N LYS A 18 0.52 -24.85 2.99
CA LYS A 18 1.33 -24.14 4.02
C LYS A 18 0.48 -23.64 5.17
N ASN A 19 -0.71 -23.11 4.88
CA ASN A 19 -1.64 -22.65 5.90
C ASN A 19 -2.17 -23.82 6.74
N GLU A 20 -2.44 -24.97 6.11
CA GLU A 20 -2.84 -26.19 6.80
C GLU A 20 -1.70 -26.74 7.68
N ILE A 21 -0.45 -26.72 7.21
CA ILE A 21 0.72 -27.10 8.01
C ILE A 21 0.83 -26.23 9.26
N LEU A 22 0.72 -24.90 9.11
CA LEU A 22 0.74 -23.96 10.24
C LEU A 22 -0.37 -24.27 11.26
N PHE A 23 -1.59 -24.52 10.79
CA PHE A 23 -2.73 -24.77 11.66
C PHE A 23 -2.67 -26.13 12.35
N SER A 24 -2.46 -27.21 11.57
CA SER A 24 -2.54 -28.60 12.06
C SER A 24 -1.32 -29.01 12.90
N GLN A 25 -0.10 -28.64 12.48
CA GLN A 25 1.12 -29.11 13.13
C GLN A 25 1.60 -28.14 14.22
N PHE A 26 1.34 -26.84 14.06
CA PHE A 26 1.85 -25.81 14.96
C PHE A 26 0.76 -25.06 15.72
N GLY A 27 -0.53 -25.28 15.40
CA GLY A 27 -1.63 -24.57 16.05
C GLY A 27 -1.68 -23.07 15.72
N ILE A 28 -1.02 -22.65 14.64
CA ILE A 28 -0.88 -21.25 14.24
C ILE A 28 -1.90 -20.93 13.15
N ASN A 29 -2.73 -19.91 13.39
CA ASN A 29 -3.58 -19.35 12.35
C ASN A 29 -2.86 -18.19 11.67
N TYR A 30 -2.42 -18.39 10.42
CA TYR A 30 -1.71 -17.36 9.63
C TYR A 30 -2.49 -16.03 9.55
N ASN A 31 -3.83 -16.07 9.52
CA ASN A 31 -4.64 -14.86 9.46
C ASN A 31 -4.57 -14.01 10.75
N ASN A 32 -4.14 -14.58 11.87
CA ASN A 32 -3.96 -13.86 13.13
C ASN A 32 -2.57 -13.25 13.28
N GLU A 33 -1.63 -13.57 12.39
CA GLU A 33 -0.30 -12.96 12.41
C GLU A 33 -0.40 -11.43 12.21
N PRO A 34 0.48 -10.65 12.85
CA PRO A 34 0.53 -9.20 12.69
C PRO A 34 0.58 -8.76 11.22
N ALA A 35 -0.18 -7.71 10.89
CA ALA A 35 -0.26 -7.20 9.53
C ALA A 35 1.10 -6.82 8.95
N ILE A 36 2.04 -6.35 9.78
CA ILE A 36 3.42 -6.04 9.37
C ILE A 36 4.14 -7.23 8.71
N PHE A 37 3.91 -8.46 9.17
CA PHE A 37 4.55 -9.66 8.60
C PHE A 37 3.87 -10.14 7.31
N LYS A 38 2.58 -9.83 7.13
CA LYS A 38 1.78 -10.27 5.98
C LYS A 38 1.70 -9.27 4.85
N LYS A 39 1.71 -7.97 5.19
CA LYS A 39 1.47 -6.85 4.28
C LYS A 39 2.66 -5.88 4.22
N GLY A 40 3.64 -6.03 5.11
CA GLY A 40 4.80 -5.12 5.19
C GLY A 40 4.44 -3.77 5.80
N SER A 41 5.25 -2.76 5.50
CA SER A 41 5.08 -1.38 5.97
C SER A 41 5.03 -0.44 4.79
N VAL A 42 3.97 0.37 4.71
CA VAL A 42 3.77 1.38 3.68
C VAL A 42 3.95 2.74 4.32
N VAL A 43 4.85 3.55 3.77
CA VAL A 43 5.18 4.88 4.28
C VAL A 43 4.77 5.93 3.25
N PHE A 44 3.86 6.82 3.60
CA PHE A 44 3.38 7.87 2.70
C PHE A 44 3.05 9.16 3.44
N ARG A 45 2.91 10.25 2.67
CA ARG A 45 2.43 11.54 3.18
C ARG A 45 0.92 11.47 3.29
N ASP A 46 0.44 11.65 4.50
CA ASP A 46 -0.96 11.57 4.86
C ASP A 46 -1.63 12.94 4.67
N TYR A 47 -2.59 12.97 3.77
CA TYR A 47 -3.55 14.06 3.57
C TYR A 47 -4.96 13.51 3.85
N GLU A 48 -5.99 14.35 3.81
CA GLU A 48 -7.35 13.91 4.09
C GLU A 48 -7.83 12.89 3.05
N LEU A 49 -8.31 11.73 3.53
CA LEU A 49 -8.86 10.68 2.67
C LEU A 49 -10.09 11.19 1.93
N VAL A 50 -10.21 10.82 0.67
CA VAL A 50 -11.37 11.17 -0.17
C VAL A 50 -12.36 10.00 -0.22
N GLU A 51 -13.66 10.29 -0.41
CA GLU A 51 -14.68 9.25 -0.55
C GLU A 51 -14.47 8.41 -1.82
N PRO A 52 -14.58 7.07 -1.73
CA PRO A 52 -14.45 6.20 -2.90
C PRO A 52 -15.47 6.58 -3.98
N GLY A 53 -14.99 6.81 -5.20
CA GLY A 53 -15.82 7.18 -6.36
C GLY A 53 -15.96 8.67 -6.66
N SER A 54 -15.37 9.55 -5.84
CA SER A 54 -15.32 11.00 -6.17
C SER A 54 -14.15 11.37 -7.08
N HIS A 55 -13.20 10.46 -7.28
CA HIS A 55 -12.05 10.60 -8.19
C HIS A 55 -11.93 9.37 -9.09
N ASP A 56 -11.67 9.62 -10.37
CA ASP A 56 -11.33 8.58 -11.34
C ASP A 56 -9.79 8.43 -11.38
N VAL A 57 -9.29 7.33 -10.82
CA VAL A 57 -7.87 7.03 -10.75
C VAL A 57 -7.25 6.90 -12.14
N ALA A 58 -7.97 6.33 -13.11
CA ALA A 58 -7.45 6.18 -14.47
C ALA A 58 -7.25 7.55 -15.14
N ALA A 59 -8.20 8.46 -14.95
CA ALA A 59 -8.10 9.83 -15.45
C ALA A 59 -6.97 10.63 -14.79
N GLU A 60 -6.73 10.45 -13.48
CA GLU A 60 -5.62 11.13 -12.79
C GLU A 60 -4.25 10.58 -13.20
N VAL A 61 -4.13 9.28 -13.48
CA VAL A 61 -2.89 8.69 -14.02
C VAL A 61 -2.59 9.23 -15.43
N GLU A 62 -3.62 9.33 -16.29
CA GLU A 62 -3.49 9.89 -17.64
C GLU A 62 -3.10 11.38 -17.58
N LYS A 63 -3.75 12.15 -16.72
CA LYS A 63 -3.46 13.58 -16.51
C LYS A 63 -2.08 13.83 -15.88
N ALA A 64 -1.60 12.92 -15.01
CA ALA A 64 -0.25 13.00 -14.45
C ALA A 64 0.84 12.70 -15.51
N ALA A 65 0.50 11.96 -16.57
CA ALA A 65 1.41 11.69 -17.68
C ALA A 65 1.58 12.92 -18.61
N GLU A 66 0.63 13.86 -18.60
CA GLU A 66 0.73 15.11 -19.35
C GLU A 66 1.52 16.18 -18.57
N PRO A 67 2.54 16.82 -19.16
CA PRO A 67 3.31 17.86 -18.48
C PRO A 67 2.47 19.15 -18.34
N THR A 68 1.78 19.30 -17.22
CA THR A 68 1.10 20.56 -16.88
C THR A 68 2.10 21.60 -16.37
N VAL A 69 2.25 22.73 -17.06
CA VAL A 69 3.11 23.85 -16.62
C VAL A 69 2.39 24.63 -15.53
N GLU A 70 2.69 24.32 -14.27
CA GLU A 70 2.15 25.05 -13.12
C GLU A 70 2.86 26.40 -12.92
N SER A 71 2.13 27.39 -12.39
CA SER A 71 2.70 28.68 -12.01
C SER A 71 3.70 28.53 -10.86
N LYS A 72 4.80 29.32 -10.90
CA LYS A 72 5.85 29.33 -9.86
C LYS A 72 5.28 29.48 -8.44
N THR A 73 4.19 30.24 -8.27
CA THR A 73 3.55 30.45 -6.96
C THR A 73 2.82 29.20 -6.46
N GLN A 74 2.24 28.41 -7.36
CA GLN A 74 1.51 27.18 -7.01
C GLN A 74 2.49 26.09 -6.58
N THR A 75 3.57 25.89 -7.34
CA THR A 75 4.63 24.93 -7.00
C THR A 75 5.26 25.21 -5.63
N GLU A 76 5.49 26.47 -5.30
CA GLU A 76 6.02 26.88 -3.98
C GLU A 76 5.04 26.59 -2.83
N LYS A 77 3.73 26.79 -3.05
CA LYS A 77 2.70 26.46 -2.06
C LYS A 77 2.60 24.96 -1.84
N ASP A 78 2.62 24.17 -2.91
CA ASP A 78 2.53 22.71 -2.83
C ASP A 78 3.78 22.13 -2.19
N ARG A 79 4.97 22.68 -2.47
CA ARG A 79 6.21 22.31 -1.76
C ARG A 79 6.09 22.53 -0.25
N LYS A 80 5.54 23.68 0.17
CA LYS A 80 5.32 23.99 1.60
C LYS A 80 4.29 23.07 2.24
N LYS A 81 3.19 22.75 1.55
CA LYS A 81 2.19 21.77 2.03
C LYS A 81 2.80 20.39 2.22
N ARG A 82 3.52 19.91 1.20
CA ARG A 82 4.24 18.63 1.23
C ARG A 82 5.19 18.56 2.43
N ALA A 83 5.97 19.61 2.69
CA ALA A 83 6.93 19.63 3.80
C ALA A 83 6.27 19.58 5.19
N LYS A 84 5.00 20.02 5.31
CA LYS A 84 4.24 20.00 6.56
C LYS A 84 3.36 18.76 6.73
N ALA A 85 3.23 17.94 5.70
CA ALA A 85 2.39 16.76 5.72
C ALA A 85 2.91 15.74 6.75
N ARG A 86 1.99 15.10 7.46
CA ARG A 86 2.30 14.00 8.37
C ARG A 86 2.78 12.80 7.57
N ILE A 87 3.82 12.12 8.04
CA ILE A 87 4.23 10.82 7.48
C ILE A 87 3.46 9.74 8.23
N ALA A 88 2.62 8.99 7.52
CA ALA A 88 1.93 7.81 8.04
C ALA A 88 2.73 6.54 7.72
N VAL A 89 2.68 5.58 8.65
CA VAL A 89 3.20 4.23 8.47
C VAL A 89 2.05 3.27 8.72
N GLU A 90 1.64 2.54 7.69
CA GLU A 90 0.46 1.68 7.68
C GLU A 90 0.83 0.26 7.23
N HIS A 91 0.02 -0.73 7.61
CA HIS A 91 0.23 -2.15 7.28
C HIS A 91 -1.01 -2.72 6.57
N MET A 92 -1.22 -2.32 5.32
CA MET A 92 -2.44 -2.61 4.57
C MET A 92 -2.17 -3.12 3.15
N ASP A 93 -3.23 -3.51 2.45
CA ASP A 93 -3.16 -4.01 1.09
C ASP A 93 -3.08 -2.84 0.09
N ILE A 94 -1.97 -2.77 -0.66
CA ILE A 94 -1.76 -1.75 -1.71
C ILE A 94 -1.99 -2.29 -3.13
N ILE A 95 -2.40 -3.56 -3.25
CA ILE A 95 -2.62 -4.22 -4.53
C ILE A 95 -4.04 -3.91 -5.03
N LYS A 96 -4.99 -3.72 -4.12
CA LYS A 96 -6.39 -3.39 -4.43
C LYS A 96 -6.61 -1.89 -4.65
N ASP A 97 -7.63 -1.57 -5.44
CA ASP A 97 -7.98 -0.20 -5.82
C ASP A 97 -8.38 0.69 -4.64
N ASP A 98 -9.00 0.14 -3.59
CA ASP A 98 -9.42 0.88 -2.39
C ASP A 98 -8.28 1.69 -1.74
N PHE A 99 -7.04 1.21 -1.85
CA PHE A 99 -5.88 1.96 -1.36
C PHE A 99 -5.63 3.25 -2.16
N TRP A 100 -5.71 3.14 -3.49
CA TRP A 100 -5.40 4.20 -4.45
C TRP A 100 -6.57 5.17 -4.60
N ASP A 101 -7.80 4.68 -4.64
CA ASP A 101 -9.04 5.48 -4.78
C ASP A 101 -9.22 6.46 -3.62
N ARG A 102 -8.89 6.03 -2.40
CA ARG A 102 -8.96 6.88 -1.20
C ARG A 102 -7.81 7.89 -1.11
N ARG A 103 -6.75 7.71 -1.92
CA ARG A 103 -5.50 8.47 -1.85
C ARG A 103 -5.02 8.93 -3.24
N PRO A 104 -5.86 9.65 -4.00
CA PRO A 104 -5.54 10.09 -5.37
C PRO A 104 -4.27 10.94 -5.47
N TRP A 105 -3.90 11.68 -4.40
CA TRP A 105 -2.66 12.45 -4.34
C TRP A 105 -1.38 11.62 -4.51
N LEU A 106 -1.42 10.31 -4.26
CA LEU A 106 -0.27 9.43 -4.47
C LEU A 106 0.09 9.31 -5.95
N LEU A 107 -0.91 9.38 -6.83
CA LEU A 107 -0.75 9.26 -8.27
C LEU A 107 -0.66 10.62 -8.94
N SER A 108 -1.48 11.58 -8.52
CA SER A 108 -1.45 12.94 -9.07
C SER A 108 -0.19 13.73 -8.68
N ASN A 109 0.54 13.26 -7.64
CA ASN A 109 1.66 13.95 -7.01
C ASN A 109 1.28 15.36 -6.51
N LYS A 110 0.00 15.70 -6.40
CA LYS A 110 -0.45 17.01 -5.93
C LYS A 110 -1.04 16.84 -4.53
N PRO A 111 -0.63 17.66 -3.54
CA PRO A 111 -1.27 17.64 -2.24
C PRO A 111 -2.71 18.13 -2.42
N GLU A 112 -3.65 17.19 -2.40
CA GLU A 112 -5.07 17.52 -2.48
C GLU A 112 -5.54 18.30 -1.25
N ARG A 113 -6.68 18.96 -1.41
CA ARG A 113 -7.05 20.17 -0.68
C ARG A 113 -7.49 19.88 0.74
#